data_AF-A0A933U3Q6-F1
#
_entry.id   AF-A0A933U3Q6-F1
#
_cell.length_a   1.000
_cell.length_b   1.000
_cell.length_c   1.000
_cell.angle_alpha   90.00
_cell.angle_beta   90.00
_cell.angle_gamma   90.00
#
_symmetry.space_group_name_H-M   'P 1'
#
loop_
_entity.id
_entity.type
_entity.pdbx_description
1 polymer ?
#
loop_
_entity_poly.entity_id
_entity_poly.type
_entity_poly.pdbx_seq_one_letter_code
_entity_poly.pdbx_strand_id
1 'polypeptide(L)' 'MGAELRLRSKSPEATERLGEELGRRLAPGALVVLDGELGAGKTCFVRGLARGLGVTQRVT' A
#
# COMPACT_ATOMS: atom_id res chain seq x y z
N MET A 1 17.44 -14.83 2.09
CA MET A 1 16.85 -14.34 3.36
C MET A 1 16.00 -13.13 3.04
N GLY A 2 14.68 -13.23 3.17
CA GLY A 2 13.80 -12.06 3.07
C GLY A 2 13.72 -11.37 4.43
N ALA A 3 13.73 -10.04 4.45
CA ALA A 3 13.46 -9.27 5.68
C ALA A 3 11.94 -9.21 5.91
N GLU A 4 11.49 -9.49 7.14
CA GLU A 4 10.09 -9.37 7.53
C GLU A 4 9.89 -8.06 8.32
N LEU A 5 8.85 -7.30 7.98
CA LEU A 5 8.43 -6.10 8.71
C LEU A 5 6.95 -6.25 9.11
N ARG A 6 6.65 -6.02 10.39
CA ARG A 6 5.26 -5.98 10.91
C ARG A 6 4.89 -4.58 11.36
N LEU A 7 3.77 -4.09 10.84
CA LEU A 7 3.19 -2.80 11.18
C LEU A 7 1.72 -2.97 11.53
N ARG A 8 1.18 -2.05 12.32
CA ARG A 8 -0.24 -2.01 12.67
C ARG A 8 -0.81 -0.62 12.39
N SER A 9 -1.85 -0.55 11.58
CA SER A 9 -2.68 0.64 11.42
C SER A 9 -3.98 0.50 12.22
N LYS A 10 -4.60 1.63 12.56
CA LYS A 10 -5.90 1.69 13.27
C LYS A 10 -6.98 2.46 12.50
N SER A 11 -6.69 2.87 11.26
CA SER A 11 -7.64 3.58 10.41
C SER A 11 -7.31 3.38 8.93
N PRO A 12 -8.29 3.53 8.02
CA PRO A 12 -8.06 3.51 6.57
C PRO A 12 -6.99 4.50 6.11
N GLU A 13 -6.98 5.72 6.65
CA GLU A 13 -6.03 6.78 6.30
C GLU A 13 -4.62 6.42 6.74
N ALA A 14 -4.47 5.74 7.88
CA ALA A 14 -3.18 5.22 8.31
C ALA A 14 -2.69 4.10 7.36
N THR A 15 -3.59 3.21 6.91
CA THR A 15 -3.25 2.19 5.90
C THR A 15 -2.87 2.81 4.55
N GLU A 16 -3.56 3.87 4.12
CA GLU A 16 -3.20 4.64 2.93
C GLU A 16 -1.80 5.27 3.05
N ARG A 17 -1.48 5.90 4.19
CA ARG A 17 -0.13 6.45 4.42
C ARG A 17 0.97 5.39 4.34
N LEU A 18 0.70 4.17 4.83
CA LEU A 18 1.65 3.05 4.69
C LEU A 18 1.86 2.64 3.23
N GLY A 19 0.77 2.55 2.45
CA GLY A 19 0.85 2.28 1.03
C GLY A 19 1.62 3.36 0.29
N GLU A 20 1.35 4.63 0.57
CA GLU A 20 2.02 5.77 -0.06
C GLU A 20 3.53 5.76 0.20
N GLU A 21 3.94 5.52 1.45
CA GLU A 21 5.35 5.44 1.80
C GLU A 21 6.07 4.27 1.12
N LEU A 22 5.40 3.11 0.98
CA LEU A 22 5.95 2.02 0.18
C LEU A 22 6.08 2.42 -1.29
N GLY A 23 5.04 3.05 -1.86
CA GLY A 23 4.99 3.44 -3.28
C GLY A 23 6.15 4.34 -3.69
N ARG A 24 6.50 5.32 -2.84
CA ARG A 24 7.65 6.22 -3.07
C ARG A 24 9.01 5.51 -3.09
N ARG A 25 9.10 4.32 -2.50
CA ARG A 25 10.35 3.54 -2.36
C ARG A 25 10.44 2.39 -3.35
N LEU A 26 9.38 2.09 -4.11
CA LEU A 26 9.41 1.00 -5.08
C LEU A 26 10.32 1.35 -6.26
N ALA A 27 11.16 0.40 -6.63
CA ALA A 27 11.92 0.48 -7.86
C ALA A 27 11.03 0.11 -9.07
N PRO A 28 11.31 0.65 -10.27
CA PRO A 28 10.68 0.20 -11.50
C PRO A 28 10.79 -1.33 -11.68
N GLY A 29 9.69 -1.97 -12.09
CA GLY A 29 9.62 -3.42 -12.26
C GLY A 29 9.30 -4.22 -10.99
N ALA A 30 9.07 -3.56 -9.84
CA ALA A 30 8.64 -4.25 -8.62
C ALA A 30 7.25 -4.89 -8.76
N LEU A 31 7.11 -6.10 -8.19
CA LEU A 31 5.83 -6.81 -8.04
C LEU A 31 5.40 -6.78 -6.58
N VAL A 32 4.23 -6.21 -6.30
CA VAL A 32 3.61 -6.20 -4.97
C VAL A 32 2.38 -7.09 -4.99
N VAL A 33 2.38 -8.15 -4.17
CA VAL A 33 1.23 -9.04 -3.98
C VAL A 33 0.52 -8.64 -2.68
N LEU A 34 -0.79 -8.46 -2.75
CA LEU A 34 -1.63 -8.19 -1.58
C LEU A 34 -2.48 -9.41 -1.27
N ASP A 35 -2.33 -9.94 -0.07
CA ASP A 35 -3.11 -11.06 0.44
C ASP A 35 -3.91 -10.64 1.69
N GLY A 36 -5.06 -11.27 1.88
CA GLY A 36 -5.95 -11.03 3.01
C GLY A 36 -7.43 -11.12 2.65
N GLU A 37 -8.29 -11.22 3.66
CA GLU A 37 -9.72 -11.41 3.49
C GLU A 37 -10.46 -10.18 2.93
N LEU A 38 -11.75 -10.35 2.59
CA LEU A 38 -12.63 -9.24 2.25
C LEU A 38 -12.69 -8.25 3.43
N GLY A 39 -12.56 -6.96 3.13
CA GLY A 39 -12.54 -5.93 4.18
C GLY A 39 -11.21 -5.75 4.91
N ALA A 40 -10.16 -6.54 4.61
CA ALA A 40 -8.83 -6.42 5.25
C ALA A 40 -8.09 -5.09 4.98
N GLY A 41 -8.64 -4.20 4.16
CA GLY A 41 -8.04 -2.88 3.86
C GLY A 41 -7.11 -2.85 2.65
N LYS A 42 -7.07 -3.93 1.83
CA LYS A 42 -6.27 -4.01 0.60
C LYS A 42 -6.47 -2.80 -0.33
N THR A 43 -7.72 -2.40 -0.59
CA THR A 43 -8.04 -1.23 -1.43
C THR A 43 -7.57 0.09 -0.81
N CYS A 44 -7.65 0.25 0.51
CA CYS A 44 -7.05 1.42 1.19
C CYS A 44 -5.55 1.45 0.96
N PHE A 45 -4.87 0.31 1.12
CA PHE A 45 -3.44 0.21 0.87
C PHE A 45 -3.07 0.57 -0.58
N VAL A 46 -3.78 0.02 -1.58
CA VAL A 46 -3.54 0.31 -3.00
C VAL A 46 -3.77 1.79 -3.33
N ARG A 47 -4.78 2.43 -2.76
CA ARG A 47 -5.02 3.87 -2.95
C ARG A 47 -3.84 4.71 -2.49
N GLY A 48 -3.30 4.40 -1.31
CA GLY A 48 -2.07 5.00 -0.82
C GLY A 48 -0.89 4.75 -1.76
N LEU A 49 -0.67 3.48 -2.10
CA LEU A 49 0.41 3.04 -2.99
C LEU A 49 0.39 3.79 -4.32
N ALA A 50 -0.77 3.91 -4.95
CA ALA A 50 -0.96 4.65 -6.20
C ALA A 50 -0.57 6.12 -6.06
N ARG A 51 -0.96 6.80 -4.96
CA ARG A 51 -0.52 8.18 -4.69
C ARG A 51 1.00 8.28 -4.55
N GLY A 52 1.62 7.31 -3.87
CA GLY A 52 3.08 7.24 -3.72
C GLY A 52 3.82 7.07 -5.05
N LEU A 53 3.16 6.46 -6.04
CA LEU A 53 3.64 6.31 -7.42
C LEU A 53 3.31 7.52 -8.32
N GLY A 54 2.66 8.56 -7.80
CA GLY A 54 2.30 9.77 -8.54
C GLY A 54 0.96 9.70 -9.30
N VAL A 55 0.12 8.69 -9.03
CA VAL A 55 -1.23 8.61 -9.62
C VAL A 55 -2.14 9.65 -8.96
N THR A 56 -2.66 10.57 -9.78
CA THR A 56 -3.56 11.65 -9.33
C THR A 56 -5.04 11.31 -9.45
N GLN A 57 -5.36 10.26 -10.21
CA GLN A 57 -6.73 9.79 -10.41
C GLN A 57 -7.23 8.99 -9.21
N ARG A 58 -8.55 8.92 -9.06
CA ARG A 58 -9.19 8.10 -8.04
C ARG A 58 -8.96 6.61 -8.35
N VAL A 59 -8.42 5.89 -7.37
CA VAL A 59 -8.38 4.43 -7.36
C VAL A 59 -9.51 3.91 -6.47
N THR A 60 -10.23 2.88 -6.93
CA THR A 60 -11.44 2.33 -6.28
C THR A 60 -11.30 0.86 -5.95
#